data_AF-A0A7U9WV58-F1
#
_entry.id   AF-A0A7U9WV58-F1
#
_cell.length_a   1.000
_cell.length_b   1.000
_cell.length_c   1.000
_cell.angle_alpha   90.00
_cell.angle_beta   90.00
_cell.angle_gamma   90.00
#
_symmetry.space_group_name_H-M   'P 1'
#
loop_
_entity.id
_entity.type
_entity.pdbx_description
1 polymer ?
#
loop_
_entity_poly.entity_id
_entity_poly.type
_entity_poly.pdbx_seq_one_letter_code
_entity_poly.pdbx_strand_id
1 'polypeptide(L)'
;MCAAGFYVFGMNRIYVEQRKKEQYRSQAAFYKMLEEQYGQLERLRHDMKNHIIGLRGLWESREWEKLGAYLEQMMEAGMPASEENTGSGAVDALLYQKHRQAKERQITWECDMQIPGNCPIDEFDLCVLLGNMLDNALAACEKAGSGDKFVSIHAGQVKKCLLLEVRNNTVLKDIKDICPAGRPLTGGRGIGLLNIRDTVGKYDGAMHVEAEDGVFTISLLLPLNAAYDMKQTF
;
A
#
# COMPACT_ATOMS: atom_id res chain seq x y z
N MET A 1 -22.84 -51.08 37.19
CA MET A 1 -23.02 -49.85 36.39
C MET A 1 -22.10 -48.69 36.80
N CYS A 2 -21.62 -48.57 38.05
CA CYS A 2 -20.77 -47.43 38.46
C CYS A 2 -19.37 -47.39 37.80
N ALA A 3 -18.71 -48.54 37.58
CA ALA A 3 -17.35 -48.58 37.04
C ALA A 3 -17.23 -48.02 35.60
N ALA A 4 -18.23 -48.26 34.75
CA ALA A 4 -18.26 -47.73 33.39
C ALA A 4 -18.45 -46.20 33.37
N GLY A 5 -19.23 -45.64 34.30
CA GLY A 5 -19.40 -44.19 34.44
C GLY A 5 -18.11 -43.48 34.88
N PHE A 6 -17.37 -44.06 35.82
CA PHE A 6 -16.05 -43.54 36.22
C PHE A 6 -15.03 -43.60 35.08
N TYR A 7 -15.05 -44.67 34.28
CA TYR A 7 -14.18 -44.81 33.11
C TYR A 7 -14.50 -43.76 32.04
N VAL A 8 -15.77 -43.58 31.68
CA VAL A 8 -16.21 -42.56 30.70
C VAL A 8 -15.89 -41.14 31.19
N PHE A 9 -16.12 -40.84 32.47
CA PHE A 9 -15.78 -39.54 33.05
C PHE A 9 -14.26 -39.29 33.05
N GLY A 10 -13.46 -40.29 33.41
CA GLY A 10 -12.00 -40.23 33.35
C GLY A 10 -11.49 -40.00 31.92
N MET A 11 -12.03 -40.73 30.95
CA MET A 11 -11.68 -40.58 29.53
C MET A 11 -12.07 -39.19 28.99
N ASN A 12 -13.24 -38.67 29.34
CA ASN A 12 -13.65 -37.32 28.95
C ASN A 12 -12.73 -36.25 29.54
N ARG A 13 -12.36 -36.38 30.83
CA ARG A 13 -11.38 -35.48 31.47
C ARG A 13 -10.02 -35.52 30.78
N ILE A 14 -9.51 -36.70 30.45
CA ILE A 14 -8.25 -36.87 29.71
C ILE A 14 -8.35 -36.25 28.32
N TYR A 15 -9.45 -36.47 27.61
CA TYR A 15 -9.70 -35.90 26.28
C TYR A 15 -9.75 -34.37 26.30
N VAL A 16 -10.44 -33.76 27.26
CA VAL A 16 -10.52 -32.30 27.41
C VAL A 16 -9.13 -31.71 27.72
N GLU A 17 -8.35 -32.34 28.59
CA GLU A 17 -6.98 -31.89 28.91
C GLU A 17 -6.03 -32.03 27.71
N GLN A 18 -6.16 -33.09 26.90
CA GLN A 18 -5.42 -33.23 25.65
C GLN A 18 -5.78 -32.11 24.66
N ARG A 19 -7.07 -31.82 24.47
CA ARG A 19 -7.51 -30.71 23.60
C ARG A 19 -6.98 -29.35 24.05
N LYS A 20 -7.01 -29.06 25.36
CA LYS A 20 -6.42 -27.83 25.90
C LYS A 20 -4.92 -27.76 25.61
N LYS A 21 -4.19 -28.87 25.81
CA LYS A 21 -2.75 -28.94 25.55
C LYS A 21 -2.42 -28.72 24.07
N GLU A 22 -3.22 -29.26 23.16
CA GLU A 22 -3.11 -29.00 21.72
C GLU A 22 -3.38 -27.54 21.38
N GLN A 23 -4.42 -26.93 21.96
CA GLN A 23 -4.71 -25.51 21.81
C GLN A 23 -3.55 -24.64 22.30
N TYR A 24 -3.01 -24.91 23.48
CA TYR A 24 -1.84 -24.19 24.00
C TYR A 24 -0.61 -24.35 23.11
N ARG A 25 -0.36 -25.56 22.57
CA ARG A 25 0.74 -25.79 21.62
C ARG A 25 0.55 -24.99 20.34
N SER A 26 -0.67 -24.98 19.78
CA SER A 26 -0.99 -24.19 18.59
C SER A 26 -0.81 -22.70 18.85
N GLN A 27 -1.25 -22.21 20.01
CA GLN A 27 -1.11 -20.81 20.39
C GLN A 27 0.37 -20.42 20.59
N ALA A 28 1.15 -21.26 21.26
CA ALA A 28 2.59 -21.04 21.43
C ALA A 28 3.34 -21.03 20.09
N ALA A 29 2.99 -21.94 19.17
CA ALA A 29 3.55 -21.96 17.82
C ALA A 29 3.20 -20.69 17.03
N PHE A 30 1.97 -20.20 17.16
CA PHE A 30 1.55 -18.95 16.53
C PHE A 30 2.32 -17.74 17.08
N TYR A 31 2.49 -17.63 18.40
CA TYR A 31 3.29 -16.56 19.00
C TYR A 31 4.75 -16.59 18.53
N LYS A 32 5.34 -17.79 18.46
CA LYS A 32 6.71 -17.95 17.97
C LYS A 32 6.85 -17.49 16.51
N MET A 33 5.90 -17.86 15.65
CA MET A 33 5.86 -17.39 14.27
C MET A 33 5.74 -15.86 14.17
N LEU A 34 4.91 -15.25 15.01
CA LEU A 34 4.76 -13.79 15.06
C LEU A 34 6.06 -13.10 15.49
N GLU A 35 6.74 -13.65 16.48
CA GLU A 35 8.03 -13.15 16.97
C GLU A 35 9.12 -13.24 15.89
N GLU A 36 9.16 -14.36 15.16
CA GLU A 36 10.08 -14.55 14.02
C GLU A 36 9.81 -13.52 12.91
N GLN A 37 8.54 -13.26 12.58
CA GLN A 37 8.16 -12.24 11.60
C GLN A 37 8.54 -10.82 12.05
N TYR A 38 8.30 -10.49 13.32
CA TYR A 38 8.70 -9.20 13.88
C TYR A 38 10.22 -9.01 13.83
N GLY A 39 10.98 -10.06 14.15
CA GLY A 39 12.43 -10.04 14.03
C GLY A 39 12.94 -9.91 12.59
N GLN A 40 12.19 -10.37 11.59
CA GLN A 40 12.52 -10.12 10.17
C GLN A 40 12.25 -8.66 9.78
N LEU A 41 11.12 -8.09 10.18
CA LEU A 41 10.78 -6.68 9.92
C LEU A 41 11.81 -5.73 10.56
N GLU A 42 12.23 -6.02 11.78
CA GLU A 42 13.20 -5.18 12.49
C GLU A 42 14.58 -5.20 11.83
N ARG A 43 15.00 -6.37 11.30
CA ARG A 43 16.22 -6.49 10.48
C ARG A 43 16.11 -5.69 9.19
N LEU A 44 15.01 -5.81 8.46
CA LEU A 44 14.78 -5.03 7.24
C LEU A 44 14.79 -3.52 7.52
N ARG A 45 14.14 -3.07 8.59
CA ARG A 45 14.13 -1.67 9.02
C ARG A 45 15.54 -1.17 9.33
N HIS A 46 16.34 -1.98 10.02
CA HIS A 46 17.72 -1.66 10.35
C HIS A 46 18.59 -1.55 9.09
N ASP A 47 18.48 -2.50 8.17
CA ASP A 47 19.26 -2.49 6.93
C ASP A 47 18.89 -1.29 6.05
N MET A 48 17.60 -0.97 5.91
CA MET A 48 17.14 0.24 5.22
C MET A 48 17.68 1.51 5.84
N LYS A 49 17.69 1.60 7.19
CA LYS A 49 18.29 2.74 7.89
C LYS A 49 19.78 2.89 7.55
N ASN A 50 20.53 1.79 7.47
CA ASN A 50 21.94 1.84 7.10
C ASN A 50 22.17 2.30 5.67
N HIS A 51 21.36 1.84 4.71
CA HIS A 51 21.40 2.33 3.34
C HIS A 51 21.13 3.84 3.28
N ILE A 52 20.12 4.33 4.00
CA ILE A 52 19.81 5.78 4.09
C ILE A 52 20.99 6.57 4.69
N ILE A 53 21.66 6.04 5.72
CA ILE A 53 22.86 6.67 6.29
C ILE A 53 24.01 6.72 5.26
N GLY A 54 24.19 5.66 4.47
CA GLY A 54 25.19 5.62 3.39
C GLY A 54 24.91 6.65 2.30
N LEU A 55 23.67 6.70 1.80
CA LEU A 55 23.19 7.72 0.86
C LEU A 55 23.38 9.13 1.43
N ARG A 56 23.02 9.29 2.71
CA ARG A 56 23.47 10.30 3.67
C ARG A 56 24.84 10.89 3.35
N GLY A 57 25.85 10.07 3.65
CA GLY A 57 27.25 10.44 3.58
C GLY A 57 27.73 10.73 2.16
N LEU A 58 27.22 10.02 1.15
CA LEU A 58 27.53 10.29 -0.26
C LEU A 58 26.98 11.64 -0.71
N TRP A 59 25.77 12.01 -0.28
CA TRP A 59 25.17 13.32 -0.54
C TRP A 59 25.95 14.44 0.15
N GLU A 60 26.30 14.29 1.43
CA GLU A 60 27.09 15.28 2.19
C GLU A 60 28.50 15.47 1.60
N SER A 61 29.12 14.39 1.12
CA SER A 61 30.44 14.41 0.45
C SER A 61 30.37 14.88 -1.01
N ARG A 62 29.18 15.17 -1.55
CA ARG A 62 28.93 15.57 -2.94
C ARG A 62 29.41 14.54 -3.98
N GLU A 63 29.41 13.26 -3.63
CA GLU A 63 29.81 12.16 -4.52
C GLU A 63 28.62 11.69 -5.38
N TRP A 64 28.08 12.58 -6.21
CA TRP A 64 26.81 12.40 -6.94
C TRP A 64 26.75 11.15 -7.82
N GLU A 65 27.85 10.82 -8.50
CA GLU A 65 27.95 9.64 -9.37
C GLU A 65 27.83 8.34 -8.56
N LYS A 66 28.50 8.28 -7.40
CA LYS A 66 28.39 7.13 -6.49
C LYS A 66 27.02 7.06 -5.84
N LEU A 67 26.43 8.21 -5.48
CA LEU A 67 25.07 8.28 -4.94
C LEU A 67 24.07 7.69 -5.94
N GLY A 68 24.14 8.10 -7.21
CA GLY A 68 23.30 7.58 -8.28
C GLY A 68 23.50 6.08 -8.52
N ALA A 69 24.74 5.62 -8.61
CA ALA A 69 25.04 4.19 -8.78
C ALA A 69 24.55 3.33 -7.60
N TYR A 70 24.64 3.85 -6.36
CA TYR A 70 24.14 3.18 -5.17
C TYR A 70 22.61 3.08 -5.17
N LEU A 71 21.91 4.16 -5.53
CA LEU A 71 20.46 4.16 -5.69
C LEU A 71 19.99 3.17 -6.76
N GLU A 72 20.67 3.13 -7.91
CA GLU A 72 20.36 2.18 -8.98
C GLU A 72 20.57 0.73 -8.56
N GLN A 73 21.65 0.45 -7.83
CA GLN A 73 21.87 -0.88 -7.25
C GLN A 73 20.76 -1.27 -6.26
N MET A 74 20.27 -0.31 -5.49
CA MET A 74 19.18 -0.51 -4.53
C MET A 74 17.81 -0.67 -5.22
N MET A 75 17.65 -0.17 -6.46
CA MET A 75 16.41 -0.19 -7.24
C MET A 75 16.31 -1.36 -8.25
N GLU A 76 17.36 -2.16 -8.41
CA GLU A 76 17.46 -3.35 -9.28
C GLU A 76 17.22 -3.17 -10.80
N ALA A 77 16.88 -1.99 -11.34
CA ALA A 77 16.90 -1.75 -12.79
C ALA A 77 16.82 -0.25 -13.16
N GLY A 78 17.93 0.24 -13.73
CA GLY A 78 18.13 1.54 -14.39
C GLY A 78 16.88 2.36 -14.72
N MET A 79 16.79 3.59 -14.21
CA MET A 79 15.80 4.58 -14.64
C MET A 79 16.36 5.48 -15.75
N PRO A 80 15.82 5.43 -16.98
CA PRO A 80 15.90 6.56 -17.91
C PRO A 80 14.93 7.70 -17.52
N ALA A 81 15.07 8.86 -18.18
CA ALA A 81 14.30 10.06 -17.89
C ALA A 81 12.78 9.92 -18.16
N SER A 82 11.98 10.59 -17.33
CA SER A 82 10.52 10.64 -17.44
C SER A 82 10.05 11.52 -18.60
N GLU A 83 8.99 11.09 -19.31
CA GLU A 83 8.23 11.92 -20.26
C GLU A 83 7.09 12.70 -19.58
N GLU A 84 6.82 12.41 -18.29
CA GLU A 84 5.75 13.04 -17.51
C GLU A 84 6.26 14.33 -16.85
N ASN A 85 5.42 15.37 -16.81
CA ASN A 85 5.73 16.65 -16.19
C ASN A 85 4.57 17.10 -15.32
N THR A 86 4.55 16.61 -14.08
CA THR A 86 3.52 16.89 -13.08
C THR A 86 3.80 18.17 -12.29
N GLY A 87 4.99 18.74 -12.44
CA GLY A 87 5.50 19.85 -11.63
C GLY A 87 6.36 19.42 -10.42
N SER A 88 6.50 18.12 -10.16
CA SER A 88 7.37 17.56 -9.12
C SER A 88 8.26 16.46 -9.68
N GLY A 89 9.58 16.67 -9.68
CA GLY A 89 10.53 15.72 -10.25
C GLY A 89 10.54 14.35 -9.56
N ALA A 90 10.21 14.29 -8.27
CA ALA A 90 10.08 13.03 -7.54
C ALA A 90 8.85 12.23 -7.98
N VAL A 91 7.72 12.90 -8.21
CA VAL A 91 6.51 12.28 -8.75
C VAL A 91 6.72 11.84 -10.19
N ASP A 92 7.38 12.66 -11.01
CA ASP A 92 7.69 12.34 -12.41
C ASP A 92 8.54 11.07 -12.53
N ALA A 93 9.55 10.91 -11.66
CA ALA A 93 10.39 9.72 -11.62
C ALA A 93 9.61 8.47 -11.18
N LEU A 94 8.72 8.61 -10.19
CA LEU A 94 7.85 7.53 -9.75
C LEU A 94 6.91 7.08 -10.88
N LEU A 95 6.23 8.01 -11.54
CA LEU A 95 5.31 7.74 -12.64
C LEU A 95 6.03 7.02 -13.79
N TYR A 96 7.22 7.49 -14.15
CA TYR A 96 8.04 6.83 -15.17
C TYR A 96 8.31 5.36 -14.84
N GLN A 97 8.75 5.07 -13.61
CA GLN A 97 9.03 3.70 -13.19
C GLN A 97 7.77 2.83 -13.26
N LYS A 98 6.62 3.34 -12.80
CA LYS A 98 5.34 2.60 -12.82
C LYS A 98 4.81 2.41 -14.25
N HIS A 99 4.95 3.40 -15.12
CA HIS A 99 4.59 3.30 -16.53
C HIS A 99 5.44 2.23 -17.24
N ARG A 100 6.75 2.14 -16.93
CA ARG A 100 7.60 1.07 -17.47
C ARG A 100 7.08 -0.32 -17.07
N GLN A 101 6.72 -0.50 -15.80
CA GLN A 101 6.13 -1.76 -15.32
C GLN A 101 4.78 -2.06 -15.99
N ALA A 102 3.93 -1.05 -16.20
CA ALA A 102 2.66 -1.20 -16.91
C ALA A 102 2.91 -1.68 -18.35
N LYS A 103 3.88 -1.08 -19.05
CA LYS A 103 4.27 -1.46 -20.42
C LYS A 103 4.81 -2.89 -20.50
N GLU A 104 5.68 -3.27 -19.58
CA GLU A 104 6.19 -4.66 -19.47
C GLU A 104 5.06 -5.68 -19.29
N ARG A 105 3.97 -5.28 -18.63
CA ARG A 105 2.79 -6.11 -18.33
C ARG A 105 1.64 -5.97 -19.34
N GLN A 106 1.85 -5.23 -20.43
CA GLN A 106 0.84 -4.95 -21.47
C GLN A 106 -0.43 -4.29 -20.89
N ILE A 107 -0.25 -3.31 -20.01
CA ILE A 107 -1.32 -2.52 -19.42
C ILE A 107 -1.32 -1.15 -20.10
N THR A 108 -2.47 -0.73 -20.62
CA THR A 108 -2.68 0.62 -21.16
C THR A 108 -2.54 1.65 -20.05
N TRP A 109 -1.73 2.68 -20.28
CA TRP A 109 -1.43 3.73 -19.31
C TRP A 109 -1.97 5.07 -19.80
N GLU A 110 -2.83 5.68 -19.02
CA GLU A 110 -3.38 7.01 -19.25
C GLU A 110 -3.08 7.88 -18.03
N CYS A 111 -2.35 8.97 -18.19
CA CYS A 111 -2.02 9.88 -17.11
C CYS A 111 -2.35 11.33 -17.50
N ASP A 112 -3.20 11.96 -16.71
CA ASP A 112 -3.51 13.38 -16.77
C ASP A 112 -3.33 13.97 -15.37
N MET A 113 -2.12 14.44 -15.07
CA MET A 113 -1.74 14.91 -13.74
C MET A 113 -1.15 16.31 -13.79
N GLN A 114 -1.76 17.23 -13.05
CA GLN A 114 -1.25 18.57 -12.80
C GLN A 114 -1.29 18.85 -11.30
N ILE A 115 -0.11 18.96 -10.70
CA ILE A 115 0.02 19.35 -9.29
C ILE A 115 0.10 20.89 -9.23
N PRO A 116 -0.81 21.56 -8.50
CA PRO A 116 -0.75 23.01 -8.35
C PRO A 116 0.57 23.43 -7.68
N GLY A 117 1.24 24.47 -8.19
CA GLY A 117 2.50 24.95 -7.61
C GLY A 117 2.40 25.46 -6.17
N ASN A 118 1.19 25.72 -5.67
CA ASN A 118 0.89 26.08 -4.29
C ASN A 118 0.39 24.89 -3.44
N CYS A 119 0.64 23.65 -3.86
CA CYS A 119 0.27 22.46 -3.12
C CYS A 119 0.96 22.44 -1.74
N PRO A 120 0.22 22.38 -0.61
CA PRO A 120 0.80 22.32 0.72
C PRO A 120 1.24 20.91 1.13
N ILE A 121 0.99 19.91 0.28
CA ILE A 121 1.30 18.50 0.54
C ILE A 121 2.77 18.28 0.18
N ASP A 122 3.50 17.66 1.10
CA ASP A 122 4.92 17.35 0.89
C ASP A 122 5.10 16.37 -0.27
N GLU A 123 6.13 16.58 -1.09
CA GLU A 123 6.43 15.72 -2.25
C GLU A 123 6.66 14.26 -1.83
N PHE A 124 7.26 14.03 -0.66
CA PHE A 124 7.45 12.68 -0.12
C PHE A 124 6.11 12.00 0.13
N ASP A 125 5.16 12.70 0.76
CA ASP A 125 3.84 12.15 1.03
C ASP A 125 3.04 11.94 -0.28
N LEU A 126 3.20 12.81 -1.28
CA LEU A 126 2.64 12.58 -2.63
C LEU A 126 3.19 11.30 -3.27
N CYS A 127 4.50 11.07 -3.18
CA CYS A 127 5.12 9.82 -3.66
C CYS A 127 4.59 8.60 -2.88
N VAL A 128 4.37 8.71 -1.56
CA VAL A 128 3.76 7.64 -0.77
C VAL A 128 2.34 7.35 -1.25
N LEU A 129 1.50 8.37 -1.45
CA LEU A 129 0.12 8.21 -1.91
C LEU A 129 0.08 7.55 -3.29
N LEU A 130 0.75 8.16 -4.27
CA LEU A 130 0.76 7.67 -5.65
C LEU A 130 1.41 6.30 -5.77
N GLY A 131 2.51 6.05 -5.06
CA GLY A 131 3.19 4.75 -5.07
C GLY A 131 2.26 3.64 -4.63
N ASN A 132 1.56 3.83 -3.49
CA ASN A 132 0.61 2.84 -2.99
C ASN A 132 -0.62 2.68 -3.90
N MET A 133 -1.13 3.77 -4.49
CA MET A 133 -2.28 3.69 -5.43
C MET A 133 -1.90 2.92 -6.71
N LEU A 134 -0.75 3.21 -7.29
CA LEU A 134 -0.28 2.60 -8.53
C LEU A 134 0.15 1.14 -8.34
N ASP A 135 0.78 0.80 -7.21
CA ASP A 135 1.09 -0.60 -6.89
C ASP A 135 -0.17 -1.45 -6.75
N ASN A 136 -1.22 -0.89 -6.13
CA ASN A 136 -2.52 -1.55 -6.05
C ASN A 136 -3.13 -1.76 -7.44
N ALA A 137 -3.08 -0.73 -8.30
CA ALA A 137 -3.64 -0.78 -9.64
C ALA A 137 -2.94 -1.84 -10.51
N LEU A 138 -1.60 -1.83 -10.54
CA LEU A 138 -0.81 -2.81 -11.30
C LEU A 138 -1.05 -4.25 -10.82
N ALA A 139 -1.07 -4.46 -9.50
CA ALA A 139 -1.31 -5.78 -8.91
C ALA A 139 -2.74 -6.29 -9.14
N ALA A 140 -3.72 -5.40 -9.27
CA ALA A 140 -5.10 -5.75 -9.61
C ALA A 140 -5.23 -6.14 -11.09
N CYS A 141 -4.60 -5.38 -12.00
CA CYS A 141 -4.59 -5.68 -13.43
C CYS A 141 -3.92 -7.03 -13.76
N GLU A 142 -2.90 -7.44 -13.00
CA GLU A 142 -2.31 -8.78 -13.13
C GLU A 142 -3.33 -9.90 -12.82
N LYS A 143 -4.16 -9.71 -11.79
CA LYS A 143 -5.17 -10.69 -11.36
C LYS A 143 -6.39 -10.72 -12.28
N ALA A 144 -6.64 -9.64 -13.03
CA ALA A 144 -7.79 -9.50 -13.91
C ALA A 144 -7.81 -10.43 -15.13
N GLY A 145 -6.73 -11.19 -15.37
CA GLY A 145 -6.69 -12.19 -16.44
C GLY A 145 -6.51 -11.55 -17.83
N SER A 146 -7.11 -12.16 -18.85
CA SER A 146 -7.00 -11.75 -20.26
C SER A 146 -8.12 -10.77 -20.66
N GLY A 147 -7.75 -9.59 -21.16
CA GLY A 147 -8.63 -8.51 -21.62
C GLY A 147 -7.85 -7.20 -21.75
N ASP A 148 -8.50 -6.12 -22.20
CA ASP A 148 -7.89 -4.79 -22.29
C ASP A 148 -7.67 -4.22 -20.88
N LYS A 149 -6.45 -4.39 -20.35
CA LYS A 149 -6.03 -3.87 -19.05
C LYS A 149 -5.68 -2.40 -19.18
N PHE A 150 -6.15 -1.59 -18.24
CA PHE A 150 -5.83 -0.18 -18.18
C PHE A 150 -5.54 0.27 -16.74
N VAL A 151 -4.74 1.33 -16.64
CA VAL A 151 -4.59 2.18 -15.48
C VAL A 151 -4.77 3.62 -15.97
N SER A 152 -5.75 4.32 -15.39
CA SER A 152 -6.04 5.72 -15.67
C SER A 152 -5.79 6.54 -14.40
N ILE A 153 -5.02 7.61 -14.54
CA ILE A 153 -4.56 8.45 -13.44
C ILE A 153 -5.02 9.86 -13.75
N HIS A 154 -5.75 10.46 -12.81
CA HIS A 154 -6.15 11.84 -12.90
C HIS A 154 -5.73 12.59 -11.64
N ALA A 155 -5.15 13.76 -11.79
CA ALA A 155 -4.83 14.63 -10.67
C ALA A 155 -4.91 16.09 -11.04
N GLY A 156 -5.63 16.85 -10.23
CA GLY A 156 -5.89 18.25 -10.52
C GLY A 156 -6.59 18.98 -9.40
N GLN A 157 -6.61 20.31 -9.50
CA GLN A 157 -7.29 21.15 -8.53
C GLN A 157 -8.80 21.15 -8.79
N VAL A 158 -9.57 20.72 -7.78
CA VAL A 158 -11.02 20.87 -7.74
C VAL A 158 -11.38 21.82 -6.60
N LYS A 159 -11.82 23.03 -6.96
CA LYS A 159 -12.07 24.13 -6.00
C LYS A 159 -10.81 24.44 -5.17
N LYS A 160 -10.83 24.13 -3.86
CA LYS A 160 -9.73 24.36 -2.91
C LYS A 160 -9.07 23.04 -2.46
N CYS A 161 -9.26 21.97 -3.23
CA CYS A 161 -8.68 20.67 -2.93
C CYS A 161 -7.90 20.15 -4.15
N LEU A 162 -6.87 19.35 -3.89
CA LEU A 162 -6.27 18.48 -4.86
C LEU A 162 -7.09 17.19 -4.90
N LEU A 163 -7.58 16.83 -6.08
CA LEU A 163 -8.14 15.51 -6.35
C LEU A 163 -7.02 14.64 -6.91
N LEU A 164 -6.81 13.46 -6.34
CA LEU A 164 -5.97 12.40 -6.89
C LEU A 164 -6.86 11.18 -7.12
N GLU A 165 -6.95 10.70 -8.35
CA GLU A 165 -7.78 9.57 -8.72
C GLU A 165 -6.99 8.56 -9.53
N VAL A 166 -7.15 7.28 -9.19
CA VAL A 166 -6.59 6.16 -9.96
C VAL A 166 -7.70 5.15 -10.21
N ARG A 167 -7.84 4.74 -11.47
CA ARG A 167 -8.82 3.77 -11.95
C ARG A 167 -8.11 2.62 -12.65
N ASN A 168 -8.56 1.39 -12.40
CA ASN A 168 -7.99 0.21 -13.03
C ASN A 168 -9.01 -0.94 -13.14
N ASN A 169 -8.75 -1.92 -14.01
CA ASN A 169 -9.59 -3.11 -14.06
C ASN A 169 -9.50 -3.91 -12.75
N THR A 170 -10.60 -4.51 -12.34
CA THR A 170 -10.67 -5.37 -11.16
C THR A 170 -11.59 -6.57 -11.39
N VAL A 171 -11.29 -7.66 -10.69
CA VAL A 171 -12.18 -8.85 -10.59
C VAL A 171 -13.10 -8.76 -9.38
N LEU A 172 -12.96 -7.71 -8.57
CA LEU A 172 -13.77 -7.49 -7.40
C LEU A 172 -15.18 -7.11 -7.81
N LYS A 173 -16.17 -7.74 -7.15
CA LYS A 173 -17.58 -7.45 -7.37
C LYS A 173 -18.17 -6.46 -6.37
N ASP A 174 -17.56 -6.36 -5.18
CA ASP A 174 -17.94 -5.43 -4.11
C ASP A 174 -16.68 -5.07 -3.30
N ILE A 175 -16.60 -3.82 -2.81
CA ILE A 175 -15.54 -3.32 -1.92
C ILE A 175 -15.49 -4.11 -0.61
N LYS A 176 -16.60 -4.74 -0.19
CA LYS A 176 -16.65 -5.62 1.00
C LYS A 176 -15.68 -6.80 0.92
N ASP A 177 -15.27 -7.20 -0.28
CA ASP A 177 -14.25 -8.23 -0.49
C ASP A 177 -12.83 -7.74 -0.16
N ILE A 178 -12.62 -6.42 -0.06
CA ILE A 178 -11.37 -5.77 0.36
C ILE A 178 -11.41 -5.46 1.87
N CYS A 179 -12.54 -4.96 2.36
CA CYS A 179 -12.74 -4.56 3.76
C CYS A 179 -13.96 -5.28 4.37
N PRO A 180 -13.85 -6.57 4.73
CA PRO A 180 -14.91 -7.24 5.49
C PRO A 180 -15.06 -6.52 6.84
N ALA A 181 -16.25 -6.00 7.10
CA ALA A 181 -16.57 -5.24 8.31
C ALA A 181 -16.01 -5.94 9.57
N GLY A 182 -15.09 -5.26 10.27
CA GLY A 182 -14.56 -5.72 11.56
C GLY A 182 -13.37 -6.69 11.52
N ARG A 183 -12.71 -6.94 10.37
CA ARG A 183 -11.44 -7.68 10.33
C ARG A 183 -10.25 -6.78 9.95
N PRO A 184 -9.11 -6.86 10.67
CA PRO A 184 -7.88 -6.21 10.22
C PRO A 184 -7.45 -6.80 8.87
N LEU A 185 -6.90 -5.95 8.01
CA LEU A 185 -6.38 -6.29 6.70
C LEU A 185 -5.15 -7.21 6.87
N THR A 186 -5.37 -8.53 6.92
CA THR A 186 -4.30 -9.52 7.09
C THR A 186 -3.94 -10.18 5.76
N GLY A 187 -2.63 -10.29 5.48
CA GLY A 187 -2.08 -11.04 4.35
C GLY A 187 -1.61 -10.20 3.16
N GLY A 188 -0.99 -9.03 3.42
CA GLY A 188 -0.43 -8.15 2.38
C GLY A 188 -1.46 -7.38 1.55
N ARG A 189 -2.69 -7.89 1.43
CA ARG A 189 -3.85 -7.16 0.90
C ARG A 189 -4.30 -6.11 1.91
N GLY A 190 -4.16 -4.84 1.53
CA GLY A 190 -4.69 -3.70 2.30
C GLY A 190 -3.67 -2.85 3.05
N ILE A 191 -2.40 -3.25 3.14
CA ILE A 191 -1.34 -2.40 3.73
C ILE A 191 -1.24 -1.07 2.95
N GLY A 192 -1.30 -1.13 1.62
CA GLY A 192 -1.27 0.08 0.80
C GLY A 192 -2.46 1.02 1.05
N LEU A 193 -3.67 0.49 1.25
CA LEU A 193 -4.85 1.30 1.56
C LEU A 193 -4.78 1.90 2.99
N LEU A 194 -4.17 1.20 3.94
CA LEU A 194 -3.90 1.74 5.28
C LEU A 194 -2.89 2.88 5.20
N ASN A 195 -1.77 2.69 4.48
CA ASN A 195 -0.78 3.75 4.28
C ASN A 195 -1.38 4.98 3.61
N ILE A 196 -2.24 4.78 2.60
CA ILE A 196 -2.96 5.88 1.95
C ILE A 196 -3.84 6.59 2.97
N ARG A 197 -4.66 5.85 3.74
CA ARG A 197 -5.54 6.43 4.75
C ARG A 197 -4.79 7.22 5.81
N ASP A 198 -3.69 6.68 6.33
CA ASP A 198 -2.88 7.33 7.35
C ASP A 198 -2.24 8.61 6.82
N THR A 199 -1.69 8.58 5.59
CA THR A 199 -1.11 9.75 4.94
C THR A 199 -2.17 10.81 4.61
N VAL A 200 -3.32 10.43 4.07
CA VAL A 200 -4.45 11.36 3.82
C VAL A 200 -4.93 12.01 5.13
N GLY A 201 -4.95 11.25 6.23
CA GLY A 201 -5.32 11.73 7.56
C GLY A 201 -4.38 12.81 8.12
N LYS A 202 -3.10 12.83 7.73
CA LYS A 202 -2.15 13.90 8.11
C LYS A 202 -2.56 15.28 7.57
N TYR A 203 -3.33 15.30 6.47
CA TYR A 203 -3.71 16.51 5.74
C TYR A 203 -5.22 16.81 5.85
N ASP A 204 -5.92 16.20 6.81
CA ASP A 204 -7.38 16.32 6.97
C ASP A 204 -8.16 16.02 5.67
N GLY A 205 -7.64 15.11 4.85
CA GLY A 205 -8.23 14.74 3.56
C GLY A 205 -9.30 13.67 3.66
N ALA A 206 -10.00 13.45 2.55
CA ALA A 206 -10.95 12.36 2.38
C ALA A 206 -10.40 11.31 1.41
N MET A 207 -10.74 10.05 1.67
CA MET A 207 -10.48 8.93 0.79
C MET A 207 -11.81 8.27 0.44
N HIS A 208 -12.05 8.09 -0.85
CA HIS A 208 -13.17 7.33 -1.38
C HIS A 208 -12.65 6.16 -2.21
N VAL A 209 -13.35 5.02 -2.12
CA VAL A 209 -13.01 3.79 -2.84
C VAL A 209 -14.29 3.20 -3.38
N GLU A 210 -14.24 2.76 -4.63
CA GLU A 210 -15.34 2.25 -5.42
C GLU A 210 -14.89 1.00 -6.20
N ALA A 211 -15.79 0.03 -6.36
CA ALA A 211 -15.61 -1.10 -7.26
C ALA A 211 -16.94 -1.41 -7.95
N GLU A 212 -17.08 -0.98 -9.21
CA GLU A 212 -18.31 -1.12 -10.00
C GLU A 212 -17.95 -1.46 -11.45
N ASP A 213 -18.79 -2.27 -12.12
CA ASP A 213 -18.65 -2.63 -13.54
C ASP A 213 -17.25 -3.15 -13.95
N GLY A 214 -16.56 -3.84 -13.03
CA GLY A 214 -15.21 -4.37 -13.28
C GLY A 214 -14.10 -3.31 -13.26
N VAL A 215 -14.39 -2.12 -12.75
CA VAL A 215 -13.45 -1.03 -12.52
C VAL A 215 -13.34 -0.76 -11.03
N PHE A 216 -12.10 -0.67 -10.55
CA PHE A 216 -11.79 -0.17 -9.22
C PHE A 216 -11.36 1.28 -9.34
N THR A 217 -11.95 2.15 -8.53
CA THR A 217 -11.63 3.58 -8.46
C THR A 217 -11.21 3.91 -7.02
N ILE A 218 -10.09 4.60 -6.87
CA ILE A 218 -9.68 5.22 -5.61
C ILE A 218 -9.47 6.71 -5.83
N SER A 219 -10.19 7.52 -5.05
CA SER A 219 -10.17 8.98 -5.17
C SER A 219 -9.81 9.59 -3.81
N LEU A 220 -8.79 10.45 -3.80
CA LEU A 220 -8.32 11.18 -2.62
C LEU A 220 -8.61 12.66 -2.82
N LEU A 221 -9.20 13.29 -1.82
CA LEU A 221 -9.47 14.72 -1.80
C LEU A 221 -8.65 15.36 -0.68
N LEU A 222 -7.67 16.17 -1.05
CA LEU A 222 -6.72 16.77 -0.10
C LEU A 222 -6.87 18.30 -0.11
N PRO A 223 -7.19 18.94 1.03
CA PRO A 223 -7.32 20.40 1.11
C PRO A 223 -6.02 21.12 0.73
N LEU A 224 -6.09 22.10 -0.18
CA LEU A 224 -4.96 22.96 -0.55
C LEU A 224 -4.76 24.13 0.43
N ASN A 225 -5.71 24.33 1.35
CA ASN A 225 -5.64 25.32 2.42
C ASN A 225 -5.95 24.65 3.76
N ALA A 226 -5.12 24.88 4.78
CA ALA A 226 -5.22 24.30 6.13
C ALA A 226 -6.48 24.69 6.96
N ALA A 227 -7.49 25.29 6.35
CA ALA A 227 -8.67 25.86 7.03
C ALA A 227 -9.99 25.49 6.36
N TYR A 228 -10.09 24.28 5.77
CA TYR A 228 -11.36 23.80 5.22
C TYR A 228 -11.90 22.65 6.06
N ASP A 229 -12.82 22.97 6.96
CA ASP A 229 -13.54 22.01 7.80
C ASP A 229 -14.53 21.24 6.90
N MET A 230 -14.24 19.96 6.61
CA MET A 230 -15.06 19.11 5.72
C MET A 230 -16.44 18.75 6.30
N LYS A 231 -16.81 19.25 7.49
CA LYS A 231 -18.07 18.93 8.17
C LYS A 231 -19.33 19.62 7.62
N GLN A 232 -19.26 20.36 6.52
CA GLN A 232 -20.43 21.09 5.97
C GLN A 232 -21.09 20.48 4.73
N THR A 233 -20.79 19.25 4.33
CA THR A 233 -21.49 18.64 3.18
C THR A 233 -21.87 17.18 3.42
N PHE A 234 -22.95 16.98 4.18
CA PHE A 234 -23.87 15.87 4.06
C PHE A 234 -25.29 16.39 4.33
#